data_AF-A0A9P6Y390-F1
#
_entry.id   AF-A0A9P6Y390-F1
#
_cell.length_a   1.000
_cell.length_b   1.000
_cell.length_c   1.000
_cell.angle_alpha   90.00
_cell.angle_beta   90.00
_cell.angle_gamma   90.00
#
_symmetry.space_group_name_H-M   'P 1'
#
loop_
_entity.id
_entity.type
_entity.pdbx_description
1 polymer ?
#
loop_
_entity_poly.entity_id
_entity_poly.type
_entity_poly.pdbx_seq_one_letter_code
_entity_poly.pdbx_strand_id
1 'polypeptide(L)'
;MGITKLNKLKINNARVLDVHYPDNHVVALLVHNSYAAELLDRFDKAGVKPLESFDPLDTARLRDPSFASLPEEERKTKCVDLHQQRLSRALKHIRLPVRLAVARLFHQQEWITKAQYDQAVVVDSGSVEHVDNQHTDDDMTDVINTFTDDTQASSDKPSDVGESVNNY
;
A
#
# COMPACT_ATOMS: atom_id res chain seq x y z
N MET A 1 -20.35 -10.74 2.59
CA MET A 1 -20.12 -11.47 3.86
C MET A 1 -18.82 -12.26 3.75
N GLY A 2 -17.64 -11.65 3.95
CA GLY A 2 -16.34 -12.30 3.66
C GLY A 2 -15.20 -12.08 4.67
N ILE A 3 -15.36 -11.16 5.62
CA ILE A 3 -14.27 -10.74 6.53
C ILE A 3 -14.31 -11.52 7.87
N THR A 4 -15.39 -12.25 8.18
CA THR A 4 -15.63 -12.86 9.50
C THR A 4 -15.00 -14.25 9.72
N LYS A 5 -14.37 -14.87 8.72
CA LYS A 5 -13.78 -16.23 8.85
C LYS A 5 -12.29 -16.25 9.22
N LEU A 6 -11.48 -15.29 8.77
CA LEU A 6 -10.04 -15.28 9.04
C LEU A 6 -9.70 -14.94 10.50
N ASN A 7 -10.50 -14.10 11.16
CA ASN A 7 -10.31 -13.76 12.57
C ASN A 7 -10.48 -14.99 13.50
N LYS A 8 -11.30 -15.97 13.12
CA LYS A 8 -11.46 -17.23 13.87
C LYS A 8 -10.21 -18.10 13.82
N LEU A 9 -9.41 -17.96 12.77
CA LEU A 9 -8.13 -18.66 12.57
C LEU A 9 -6.96 -17.93 13.23
N LYS A 10 -7.21 -16.79 13.90
CA LYS A 10 -6.19 -15.94 14.54
C LYS A 10 -5.04 -15.58 13.59
N ILE A 11 -5.37 -15.33 12.32
CA ILE A 11 -4.38 -14.97 11.30
C ILE A 11 -3.91 -13.54 11.54
N ASN A 12 -2.60 -13.32 11.50
CA ASN A 12 -2.03 -11.99 11.59
C ASN A 12 -2.18 -11.26 10.25
N ASN A 13 -3.21 -10.40 10.14
CA ASN A 13 -3.52 -9.64 8.94
C ASN A 13 -2.36 -8.72 8.49
N ALA A 14 -1.50 -8.26 9.40
CA ALA A 14 -0.35 -7.42 9.04
C ALA A 14 0.72 -8.17 8.23
N ARG A 15 0.69 -9.51 8.24
CA ARG A 15 1.63 -10.36 7.48
C ARG A 15 1.02 -10.93 6.18
N VAL A 16 -0.25 -10.64 5.93
CA VAL A 16 -0.93 -10.94 4.67
C VAL A 16 -0.81 -9.73 3.76
N LEU A 17 -0.20 -9.93 2.59
CA LEU A 17 0.12 -8.87 1.64
C LEU A 17 -1.01 -8.66 0.63
N ASP A 18 -1.69 -9.73 0.23
CA ASP A 18 -2.84 -9.69 -0.67
C ASP A 18 -3.75 -10.90 -0.41
N VAL A 19 -5.04 -10.72 -0.69
CA VAL A 19 -6.05 -11.78 -0.68
C VAL A 19 -6.88 -11.66 -1.94
N HIS A 20 -6.92 -12.72 -2.75
CA HIS A 20 -7.76 -12.76 -3.93
C HIS A 20 -8.39 -14.14 -4.15
N TYR A 21 -9.33 -14.19 -5.09
CA TYR A 21 -10.15 -15.37 -5.37
C TYR A 21 -9.92 -15.78 -6.83
N PRO A 22 -8.97 -16.71 -7.09
CA PRO A 22 -8.61 -17.06 -8.46
C PRO A 22 -9.62 -18.00 -9.13
N ASP A 23 -10.40 -18.76 -8.36
CA ASP A 23 -11.50 -19.63 -8.80
C ASP A 23 -12.56 -19.75 -7.70
N ASN A 24 -13.73 -20.31 -8.04
CA ASN A 24 -14.80 -20.62 -7.11
C ASN A 24 -14.30 -21.51 -5.97
N HIS A 25 -14.62 -21.11 -4.74
CA HIS A 25 -14.23 -21.81 -3.51
C HIS A 25 -12.71 -21.88 -3.27
N VAL A 26 -11.90 -21.16 -4.04
CA VAL A 26 -10.45 -21.04 -3.83
C VAL A 26 -10.12 -19.64 -3.34
N VAL A 27 -9.30 -19.56 -2.30
CA VAL A 27 -8.73 -18.31 -1.80
C VAL A 27 -7.22 -18.39 -1.95
N ALA A 28 -6.63 -17.42 -2.62
CA ALA A 28 -5.20 -17.24 -2.69
C ALA A 28 -4.77 -16.17 -1.69
N LEU A 29 -3.74 -16.49 -0.91
CA LEU A 29 -3.14 -15.59 0.06
C LEU A 29 -1.69 -15.35 -0.32
N LEU A 30 -1.34 -14.09 -0.53
CA LEU A 30 0.06 -13.69 -0.59
C LEU A 30 0.50 -13.29 0.81
N VAL A 31 1.53 -13.94 1.35
CA VAL A 31 2.01 -13.72 2.71
C VAL A 31 3.51 -13.50 2.74
N HIS A 32 4.00 -12.88 3.81
CA HIS A 32 5.44 -12.80 4.04
C HIS A 32 6.04 -14.20 4.28
N ASN A 33 7.21 -14.50 3.67
CA ASN A 33 7.83 -15.83 3.73
C ASN A 33 8.04 -16.33 5.17
N SER A 34 8.42 -15.45 6.10
CA SER A 34 8.62 -15.82 7.52
C SER A 34 7.33 -16.20 8.25
N TYR A 35 6.16 -15.93 7.67
CA TYR A 35 4.85 -16.28 8.23
C TYR A 35 4.23 -17.52 7.56
N ALA A 36 4.74 -17.97 6.41
CA ALA A 36 4.15 -19.07 5.66
C ALA A 36 4.03 -20.35 6.49
N ALA A 37 5.09 -20.76 7.18
CA ALA A 37 5.08 -21.97 8.02
C ALA A 37 4.07 -21.87 9.17
N GLU A 38 3.99 -20.71 9.85
CA GLU A 38 3.04 -20.48 10.93
C GLU A 38 1.58 -20.49 10.41
N LEU A 39 1.34 -19.90 9.24
CA LEU A 39 0.02 -19.88 8.61
C LEU A 39 -0.44 -21.29 8.22
N LEU A 40 0.47 -22.10 7.68
CA LEU A 40 0.18 -23.50 7.31
C LEU A 40 -0.15 -24.35 8.54
N ASP A 41 0.58 -24.22 9.64
CA ASP A 41 0.27 -24.89 10.92
C ASP A 41 -1.12 -24.47 11.47
N ARG A 42 -1.47 -23.19 11.36
CA ARG A 42 -2.81 -22.70 11.76
C ARG A 42 -3.92 -23.26 10.89
N PHE A 43 -3.68 -23.39 9.59
CA PHE A 43 -4.64 -24.01 8.67
C PHE A 43 -4.82 -25.49 8.97
N ASP A 44 -3.73 -26.22 9.20
CA ASP A 44 -3.80 -27.64 9.55
C ASP A 44 -4.58 -27.88 10.84
N LYS A 45 -4.33 -27.08 11.89
CA LYS A 45 -5.10 -27.10 13.15
C LYS A 45 -6.59 -26.80 12.97
N ALA A 46 -6.95 -26.06 11.93
CA ALA A 46 -8.33 -25.76 11.57
C ALA A 46 -8.94 -26.74 10.57
N GLY A 47 -8.21 -27.79 10.16
CA GLY A 47 -8.65 -28.75 9.15
C GLY A 47 -8.69 -28.19 7.73
N VAL A 48 -8.03 -27.05 7.49
CA VAL A 48 -7.91 -26.43 6.17
C VAL A 48 -6.62 -26.89 5.53
N LYS A 49 -6.71 -27.56 4.38
CA LYS A 49 -5.53 -28.01 3.64
C LYS A 49 -5.23 -27.06 2.49
N PRO A 50 -3.95 -26.69 2.28
CA PRO A 50 -3.53 -26.00 1.06
C PRO A 50 -3.84 -26.83 -0.18
N LEU A 51 -4.10 -26.15 -1.28
CA LEU A 51 -4.31 -26.79 -2.58
C LEU A 51 -2.99 -26.85 -3.34
N GLU A 52 -2.31 -27.99 -3.26
CA GLU A 52 -0.95 -28.17 -3.80
C GLU A 52 -0.89 -28.12 -5.34
N SER A 53 -1.92 -28.60 -6.05
CA SER A 53 -1.94 -28.72 -7.51
C SER A 53 -2.75 -27.61 -8.18
N PHE A 54 -2.77 -26.40 -7.60
CA PHE A 54 -3.50 -25.28 -8.19
C PHE A 54 -2.68 -24.63 -9.32
N ASP A 55 -3.10 -24.83 -10.56
CA ASP A 55 -2.61 -24.07 -11.70
C ASP A 55 -3.51 -22.84 -11.97
N PRO A 56 -2.99 -21.60 -11.85
CA PRO A 56 -3.74 -20.39 -12.19
C PRO A 56 -3.97 -20.21 -13.70
N LEU A 57 -3.24 -20.93 -14.56
CA LEU A 57 -3.31 -20.83 -16.02
C LEU A 57 -4.18 -21.92 -16.66
N ASP A 58 -4.72 -22.84 -15.85
CA ASP A 58 -5.61 -23.91 -16.32
C ASP A 58 -6.90 -23.34 -16.91
N THR A 59 -7.10 -23.58 -18.22
CA THR A 59 -8.28 -23.11 -18.96
C THR A 59 -9.59 -23.68 -18.42
N ALA A 60 -9.59 -24.82 -17.72
CA ALA A 60 -10.79 -25.38 -17.08
C ALA A 60 -11.34 -24.48 -15.95
N ARG A 61 -10.50 -23.57 -15.43
CA ARG A 61 -10.88 -22.57 -14.42
C ARG A 61 -11.63 -21.38 -15.04
N LEU A 62 -11.53 -21.17 -16.36
CA LEU A 62 -12.27 -20.14 -17.08
C LEU A 62 -13.72 -20.59 -17.33
N ARG A 63 -14.54 -20.50 -16.27
CA ARG A 63 -15.93 -21.00 -16.25
C ARG A 63 -16.99 -19.98 -16.71
N ASP A 64 -16.56 -18.80 -17.15
CA ASP A 64 -17.49 -17.79 -17.67
C ASP A 64 -18.07 -18.28 -19.02
N PRO A 65 -19.41 -18.40 -19.16
CA PRO A 65 -20.04 -18.85 -20.40
C PRO A 65 -19.67 -18.00 -21.62
N SER A 66 -19.31 -16.72 -21.43
CA SER A 66 -18.88 -15.84 -22.52
C SER A 66 -17.58 -16.28 -23.19
N PHE A 67 -16.76 -17.08 -22.51
CA PHE A 67 -15.50 -17.61 -23.05
C PHE A 67 -15.61 -19.07 -23.51
N ALA A 68 -16.77 -19.71 -23.35
CA ALA A 68 -16.96 -21.13 -23.68
C ALA A 68 -16.85 -21.41 -25.19
N SER A 69 -17.19 -20.43 -26.03
CA SER A 69 -17.09 -20.53 -27.49
C SER A 69 -15.73 -20.12 -28.04
N LEU A 70 -14.81 -19.65 -27.20
CA LEU A 70 -13.49 -19.21 -27.67
C LEU A 70 -12.59 -20.42 -28.00
N PRO A 71 -11.72 -20.30 -29.01
CA PRO A 71 -10.66 -21.27 -29.26
C PRO A 71 -9.77 -21.48 -28.04
N GLU A 72 -9.16 -22.66 -27.93
CA GLU A 72 -8.33 -23.02 -26.78
C GLU A 72 -7.16 -22.05 -26.55
N GLU A 73 -6.50 -21.60 -27.62
CA GLU A 73 -5.38 -20.66 -27.56
C GLU A 73 -5.80 -19.27 -27.02
N GLU A 74 -6.99 -18.79 -27.42
CA GLU A 74 -7.54 -17.55 -26.89
C GLU A 74 -7.94 -17.69 -25.42
N ARG A 75 -8.43 -18.86 -25.01
CA ARG A 75 -8.73 -19.16 -23.60
C ARG A 75 -7.47 -19.21 -22.74
N LYS A 76 -6.37 -19.79 -23.24
CA LYS A 76 -5.06 -19.78 -22.56
C LYS A 76 -4.57 -18.36 -22.37
N THR A 77 -4.59 -17.56 -23.44
CA THR A 77 -4.22 -16.14 -23.40
C THR A 77 -5.04 -15.39 -22.35
N LYS A 78 -6.35 -15.64 -22.30
CA LYS A 78 -7.23 -15.01 -21.30
C LYS A 78 -6.90 -15.41 -19.86
N CYS A 79 -6.50 -16.66 -19.62
CA CYS A 79 -6.08 -17.10 -18.28
C CYS A 79 -4.81 -16.39 -17.84
N VAL A 80 -3.83 -16.23 -18.75
CA VAL A 80 -2.61 -15.46 -18.50
C VAL A 80 -2.95 -14.00 -18.17
N ASP A 81 -3.80 -13.37 -18.98
CA ASP A 81 -4.21 -11.97 -18.76
C ASP A 81 -4.86 -11.78 -17.39
N LEU A 82 -5.79 -12.67 -17.02
CA LEU A 82 -6.48 -12.62 -15.73
C LEU A 82 -5.51 -12.85 -14.56
N HIS A 83 -4.57 -13.77 -14.71
CA HIS A 83 -3.54 -14.01 -13.70
C HIS A 83 -2.66 -12.76 -13.52
N GLN A 84 -2.13 -12.21 -14.61
CA GLN A 84 -1.32 -11.00 -14.60
C GLN A 84 -2.07 -9.79 -14.03
N GLN A 85 -3.36 -9.64 -14.36
CA GLN A 85 -4.22 -8.58 -13.83
C GLN A 85 -4.37 -8.68 -12.31
N ARG A 86 -4.56 -9.90 -11.78
CA ARG A 86 -4.65 -10.14 -10.33
C ARG A 86 -3.33 -9.79 -9.63
N LEU A 87 -2.19 -10.24 -10.15
CA LEU A 87 -0.88 -9.93 -9.58
C LEU A 87 -0.55 -8.43 -9.65
N SER A 88 -0.84 -7.78 -10.77
CA SER A 88 -0.67 -6.34 -10.93
C SER A 88 -1.55 -5.56 -9.96
N ARG A 89 -2.79 -6.02 -9.73
CA ARG A 89 -3.68 -5.45 -8.71
C ARG A 89 -3.12 -5.62 -7.31
N ALA A 90 -2.58 -6.79 -6.97
CA ALA A 90 -1.95 -7.02 -5.67
C ALA A 90 -0.81 -6.02 -5.44
N LEU A 91 0.08 -5.85 -6.43
CA LEU A 91 1.21 -4.91 -6.36
C LEU A 91 0.76 -3.47 -6.11
N LYS A 92 -0.35 -3.01 -6.69
CA LYS A 92 -0.85 -1.64 -6.48
C LYS A 92 -1.22 -1.33 -5.02
N HIS A 93 -1.64 -2.33 -4.25
CA HIS A 93 -2.08 -2.13 -2.87
C HIS A 93 -0.99 -2.41 -1.82
N ILE A 94 0.04 -3.18 -2.20
CA ILE A 94 1.18 -3.48 -1.31
C ILE A 94 2.04 -2.22 -1.14
N ARG A 95 2.44 -1.94 0.10
CA ARG A 95 3.31 -0.80 0.44
C ARG A 95 4.67 -0.92 -0.23
N LEU A 96 5.21 0.22 -0.68
CA LEU A 96 6.41 0.29 -1.51
C LEU A 96 7.59 -0.60 -1.04
N PRO A 97 8.03 -0.60 0.24
CA PRO A 97 9.18 -1.41 0.65
C PRO A 97 8.99 -2.90 0.38
N VAL A 98 7.78 -3.42 0.63
CA VAL A 98 7.44 -4.83 0.41
C VAL A 98 7.10 -5.10 -1.05
N ARG A 99 6.47 -4.13 -1.73
CA ARG A 99 6.08 -4.21 -3.14
C ARG A 99 7.27 -4.50 -4.04
N LEU A 100 8.42 -3.87 -3.79
CA LEU A 100 9.65 -4.09 -4.57
C LEU A 100 10.09 -5.56 -4.54
N ALA A 101 10.08 -6.17 -3.34
CA ALA A 101 10.46 -7.57 -3.17
C ALA A 101 9.46 -8.52 -3.85
N VAL A 102 8.16 -8.25 -3.70
CA VAL A 102 7.09 -9.04 -4.33
C VAL A 102 7.13 -8.93 -5.85
N ALA A 103 7.29 -7.71 -6.40
CA ALA A 103 7.37 -7.48 -7.83
C ALA A 103 8.56 -8.22 -8.44
N ARG A 104 9.72 -8.19 -7.77
CA ARG A 104 10.91 -8.94 -8.19
C ARG A 104 10.63 -10.45 -8.22
N LEU A 105 9.99 -10.99 -7.18
CA LEU A 105 9.61 -12.40 -7.14
C LEU A 105 8.69 -12.77 -8.31
N PHE A 106 7.62 -11.99 -8.55
CA PHE A 106 6.68 -12.25 -9.64
C PHE A 106 7.35 -12.21 -11.01
N HIS A 107 8.28 -11.27 -11.24
CA HIS A 107 9.03 -11.19 -12.48
C HIS A 107 10.00 -12.36 -12.65
N GLN A 108 10.67 -12.80 -11.58
CA GLN A 108 11.56 -13.98 -11.62
C GLN A 108 10.82 -15.28 -11.91
N GLN A 109 9.55 -15.37 -11.53
CA GLN A 109 8.67 -16.50 -11.85
C GLN A 109 8.00 -16.36 -13.23
N GLU A 110 8.32 -15.31 -13.99
CA GLU A 110 7.71 -14.99 -15.29
C GLU A 110 6.18 -14.80 -15.23
N TRP A 111 5.65 -14.50 -14.04
CA TRP A 111 4.21 -14.30 -13.85
C TRP A 111 3.73 -12.92 -14.27
N ILE A 112 4.64 -11.94 -14.34
CA ILE A 112 4.36 -10.58 -14.83
C ILE A 112 5.41 -10.18 -15.87
N THR A 113 5.03 -9.30 -16.78
CA THR A 113 5.93 -8.78 -17.81
C THR A 113 6.92 -7.76 -17.25
N LYS A 114 8.01 -7.49 -17.98
CA LYS A 114 8.97 -6.44 -17.61
C LYS A 114 8.29 -5.08 -17.46
N ALA A 115 7.36 -4.73 -18.36
CA ALA A 115 6.63 -3.46 -18.29
C ALA A 115 5.78 -3.35 -17.01
N GLN A 116 5.12 -4.42 -16.60
CA GLN A 116 4.36 -4.48 -15.34
C GLN A 116 5.28 -4.39 -14.12
N TYR A 117 6.45 -5.03 -14.18
CA TYR A 117 7.48 -4.92 -13.14
C TYR A 117 7.99 -3.48 -13.00
N ASP A 118 8.41 -2.87 -14.11
CA ASP A 118 8.92 -1.49 -14.15
C ASP A 118 7.87 -0.53 -13.55
N GLN A 119 6.59 -0.68 -13.92
CA GLN A 119 5.49 0.11 -13.37
C GLN A 119 5.30 -0.08 -11.85
N ALA A 120 5.49 -1.29 -11.33
CA ALA A 120 5.32 -1.58 -9.91
C ALA A 120 6.46 -1.01 -9.04
N VAL A 121 7.65 -0.80 -9.61
CA VAL A 121 8.82 -0.29 -8.89
C VAL A 121 8.99 1.22 -8.98
N VAL A 122 8.24 1.91 -9.86
CA VAL A 122 8.20 3.38 -9.86
C VAL A 122 7.71 3.88 -8.51
N VAL A 123 8.49 4.80 -7.93
CA VAL A 123 8.10 5.59 -6.77
C VAL A 123 7.45 6.85 -7.33
N ASP A 124 6.13 6.98 -7.21
CA ASP A 124 5.50 8.27 -7.47
C ASP A 124 6.04 9.27 -6.45
N SER A 125 6.75 10.29 -6.92
CA SER A 125 7.24 11.42 -6.12
C SER A 125 6.12 12.34 -5.62
N GLY A 126 4.85 11.92 -5.72
CA GLY A 126 3.66 12.78 -5.67
C GLY A 126 2.66 12.50 -4.56
N SER A 127 3.09 11.99 -3.40
CA SER A 127 2.24 11.93 -2.21
C SER A 127 2.86 12.69 -1.03
N VAL A 128 3.07 13.99 -1.24
CA VAL A 128 3.10 15.01 -0.19
C VAL A 128 1.98 15.99 -0.50
N GLU A 129 0.74 15.55 -0.34
CA GLU A 129 -0.40 16.48 -0.28
C GLU A 129 -0.74 16.72 1.19
N HIS A 130 -0.23 17.87 1.63
CA HIS A 130 -0.67 18.73 2.71
C HIS A 130 -1.99 18.32 3.41
N VAL A 131 -1.88 17.76 4.62
CA VAL A 131 -2.99 17.83 5.58
C VAL A 131 -2.83 19.17 6.29
N ASP A 132 -3.38 20.24 5.70
CA ASP A 132 -3.72 21.42 6.50
C ASP A 132 -5.14 21.28 7.02
N ASN A 133 -5.28 21.51 8.31
CA ASN A 133 -6.49 21.34 9.07
C ASN A 133 -6.75 22.69 9.74
N GLN A 134 -7.67 23.49 9.21
CA GLN A 134 -8.56 24.46 9.91
C GLN A 134 -9.23 25.37 8.87
N HIS A 135 -10.54 25.20 8.66
CA HIS A 135 -11.63 25.98 9.28
C HIS A 135 -11.77 27.37 8.65
N THR A 136 -12.60 27.45 7.61
CA THR A 136 -13.11 28.70 7.03
C THR A 136 -14.29 29.19 7.85
N ASP A 137 -14.16 30.35 8.48
CA ASP A 137 -15.31 31.19 8.84
C ASP A 137 -15.08 32.55 8.16
N ASP A 138 -16.07 32.96 7.39
CA ASP A 138 -16.13 34.22 6.67
C ASP A 138 -16.31 35.39 7.66
N ASP A 139 -15.41 36.38 7.67
CA ASP A 139 -15.80 37.77 7.98
C ASP A 139 -14.81 38.82 7.40
N MET A 140 -15.34 40.02 7.19
CA MET A 140 -15.01 41.04 6.19
C MET A 140 -13.68 41.82 6.28
N THR A 141 -13.38 42.43 5.13
CA THR A 141 -12.33 43.39 4.78
C THR A 141 -12.44 44.78 5.43
N ASP A 142 -11.31 45.50 5.36
CA ASP A 142 -11.10 46.95 5.45
C ASP A 142 -10.99 47.61 6.83
N VAL A 143 -9.77 48.02 7.21
CA VAL A 143 -9.46 49.43 7.55
C VAL A 143 -8.00 49.74 7.17
N ILE A 144 -7.84 50.65 6.22
CA ILE A 144 -6.61 51.41 5.90
C ILE A 144 -6.70 52.76 6.64
N ASN A 145 -5.53 53.38 6.90
CA ASN A 145 -5.23 54.79 7.30
C ASN A 145 -5.15 55.08 8.82
N THR A 146 -4.24 55.90 9.38
CA THR A 146 -3.27 56.89 8.84
C THR A 146 -2.42 57.47 10.01
N PHE A 147 -1.11 57.65 9.77
CA PHE A 147 -0.13 58.64 10.30
C PHE A 147 -0.18 59.17 11.75
N THR A 148 1.00 59.26 12.42
CA THR A 148 1.64 60.55 12.79
C THR A 148 3.12 60.38 13.19
N ASP A 149 3.88 61.42 12.85
CA ASP A 149 5.34 61.63 12.82
C ASP A 149 6.07 61.85 14.17
N ASP A 150 7.41 61.78 14.07
CA ASP A 150 8.45 62.55 14.76
C ASP A 150 8.80 62.33 16.25
N THR A 151 10.04 61.91 16.51
CA THR A 151 11.14 62.77 17.05
C THR A 151 12.24 61.95 17.74
N GLN A 152 13.50 62.28 17.41
CA GLN A 152 14.76 61.75 17.93
C GLN A 152 14.95 61.90 19.45
N ALA A 153 15.72 61.00 20.09
CA ALA A 153 17.04 61.33 20.64
C ALA A 153 17.66 60.18 21.47
N SER A 154 18.98 60.07 21.30
CA SER A 154 19.99 59.22 21.93
C SER A 154 20.15 59.44 23.44
N SER A 155 20.60 58.42 24.18
CA SER A 155 21.62 58.59 25.22
C SER A 155 22.32 57.27 25.57
N ASP A 156 23.59 57.22 25.17
CA ASP A 156 24.79 56.83 25.93
C ASP A 156 24.95 55.46 26.59
N LYS A 157 25.98 54.78 26.07
CA LYS A 157 26.81 53.74 26.71
C LYS A 157 27.52 54.32 27.96
N PRO A 158 27.95 53.48 28.93
CA PRO A 158 29.30 52.94 28.80
C PRO A 158 29.49 51.51 29.28
N SER A 159 30.65 51.00 28.89
CA SER A 159 31.19 49.67 29.08
C SER A 159 31.61 49.34 30.53
N ASP A 160 31.67 48.03 30.78
CA ASP A 160 32.79 47.31 31.42
C ASP A 160 32.75 46.96 32.93
N VAL A 161 33.22 45.73 33.17
CA VAL A 161 33.66 45.03 34.40
C VAL A 161 32.68 44.82 35.56
N GLY A 162 32.47 43.55 35.94
CA GLY A 162 31.95 43.22 37.27
C GLY A 162 31.55 41.75 37.46
N GLU A 163 32.48 40.98 37.99
CA GLU A 163 32.39 39.59 38.42
C GLU A 163 31.24 39.25 39.42
N SER A 164 30.83 37.97 39.33
CA SER A 164 30.55 37.06 40.45
C SER A 164 29.19 36.99 41.18
N VAL A 165 28.53 35.85 40.93
CA VAL A 165 28.00 34.82 41.87
C VAL A 165 27.16 35.26 43.10
N ASN A 166 25.87 34.87 43.14
CA ASN A 166 25.32 33.82 44.03
C ASN A 166 23.77 33.80 44.10
N ASN A 167 23.26 32.57 44.00
CA ASN A 167 22.11 31.93 44.67
C ASN A 167 21.12 32.78 45.49
N TYR A 168 19.84 32.65 45.16
CA TYR A 168 18.91 31.76 45.88
C TYR A 168 17.74 31.36 44.96
#